data_AF-A0A2E8RFA7-F1
#
_entry.id   AF-A0A2E8RFA7-F1
#
_cell.length_a   1.000
_cell.length_b   1.000
_cell.length_c   1.000
_cell.angle_alpha   90.00
_cell.angle_beta   90.00
_cell.angle_gamma   90.00
#
_symmetry.space_group_name_H-M   'P 1'
#
loop_
_entity.id
_entity.type
_entity.pdbx_description
1 polymer ?
#
loop_
_entity_poly.entity_id
_entity_poly.type
_entity_poly.pdbx_seq_one_letter_code
_entity_poly.pdbx_strand_id
1 'polypeptide(L)'
;MLPPARPHEAIARVFVIRLFSELFAERLKVNEFVQESIIMARRRRQLEPKGKDEDVRMTAGLITAGVVSIVIVASMFIAPPANVGPEEGSLAPDFVASAYNGGNWEEVRLSQLYDGRLVLITFLDTDCPHCWTEAEYLSEIFDGTSEEVMFITIAVELQISGHESTREEIEAFRDKTQFGDNQNNGDGCYSGRKNCAERPGAPHSWMYVDDLSSSIAGEWELPGTPFNVILDGEGTVVWNQAQTENHPPGEDMGEALLRLLQEGD
;
A
#
# COMPACT_ATOMS: atom_id res chain seq x y z
N MET A 1 -50.88 65.34 -54.10
CA MET A 1 -50.99 65.74 -55.51
C MET A 1 -49.91 65.03 -56.28
N LEU A 2 -50.26 64.27 -57.31
CA LEU A 2 -49.32 63.85 -58.36
C LEU A 2 -50.07 63.92 -59.69
N PRO A 3 -49.60 64.70 -60.68
CA PRO A 3 -50.13 64.63 -62.03
C PRO A 3 -49.21 63.84 -62.97
N PRO A 4 -49.72 63.44 -64.15
CA PRO A 4 -49.37 62.20 -64.81
C PRO A 4 -48.44 62.36 -66.02
N ALA A 5 -47.71 61.27 -66.32
CA ALA A 5 -46.98 61.09 -67.57
C ALA A 5 -47.90 60.64 -68.72
N ARG A 6 -47.53 61.02 -69.94
CA ARG A 6 -48.14 60.70 -71.25
C ARG A 6 -47.00 60.61 -72.29
N PRO A 7 -47.21 60.13 -73.53
CA PRO A 7 -47.65 58.80 -73.96
C PRO A 7 -46.87 58.33 -75.24
N HIS A 8 -46.16 57.20 -75.25
CA HIS A 8 -45.57 56.67 -76.51
C HIS A 8 -45.51 55.14 -76.52
N GLU A 9 -46.53 54.46 -77.07
CA GLU A 9 -46.70 53.00 -76.91
C GLU A 9 -46.80 52.15 -78.19
N ALA A 10 -46.59 52.68 -79.40
CA ALA A 10 -46.78 51.88 -80.62
C ALA A 10 -45.53 51.09 -81.10
N ILE A 11 -44.31 51.49 -80.72
CA ILE A 11 -43.06 50.84 -81.20
C ILE A 11 -42.66 49.62 -80.34
N ALA A 12 -43.28 49.44 -79.18
CA ALA A 12 -42.89 48.43 -78.20
C ALA A 12 -43.24 46.97 -78.60
N ARG A 13 -44.25 46.73 -79.44
CA ARG A 13 -44.80 45.37 -79.60
C ARG A 13 -43.92 44.37 -80.37
N VAL A 14 -43.13 44.80 -81.35
CA VAL A 14 -42.30 43.89 -82.17
C VAL A 14 -40.96 43.58 -81.50
N PHE A 15 -40.41 44.53 -80.75
CA PHE A 15 -39.15 44.32 -80.01
C PHE A 15 -39.35 43.34 -78.83
N VAL A 16 -40.52 43.40 -78.17
CA VAL A 16 -40.82 42.56 -77.00
C VAL A 16 -40.84 41.06 -77.36
N ILE A 17 -41.40 40.66 -78.51
CA ILE A 17 -41.49 39.21 -78.85
C ILE A 17 -40.10 38.61 -79.14
N ARG A 18 -39.23 39.34 -79.85
CA ARG A 18 -37.88 38.85 -80.17
C ARG A 18 -36.97 38.81 -78.94
N LEU A 19 -37.11 39.80 -78.05
CA LEU A 19 -36.37 39.84 -76.77
C LEU A 19 -36.83 38.72 -75.83
N PHE A 20 -38.12 38.39 -75.78
CA PHE A 20 -38.64 37.33 -74.93
C PHE A 20 -38.14 35.94 -75.35
N SER A 21 -37.97 35.67 -76.65
CA SER A 21 -37.45 34.38 -77.13
C SER A 21 -35.97 34.17 -76.79
N GLU A 22 -35.14 35.22 -76.90
CA GLU A 22 -33.71 35.12 -76.54
C GLU A 22 -33.53 34.99 -75.02
N LEU A 23 -34.33 35.73 -74.23
CA LEU A 23 -34.29 35.64 -72.76
C LEU A 23 -34.72 34.26 -72.24
N PHE A 24 -35.70 33.61 -72.88
CA PHE A 24 -36.16 32.27 -72.48
C PHE A 24 -35.13 31.19 -72.80
N ALA A 25 -34.46 31.27 -73.96
CA ALA A 25 -33.40 30.33 -74.34
C ALA A 25 -32.17 30.46 -73.42
N GLU A 26 -31.82 31.67 -73.00
CA GLU A 26 -30.72 31.92 -72.07
C GLU A 26 -31.06 31.40 -70.65
N ARG A 27 -32.30 31.60 -70.19
CA ARG A 27 -32.79 31.05 -68.91
C ARG A 27 -32.74 29.51 -68.84
N LEU A 28 -33.06 28.83 -69.94
CA LEU A 28 -33.02 27.36 -70.02
C LEU A 28 -31.58 26.82 -69.91
N LYS A 29 -30.62 27.41 -70.63
CA LYS A 29 -29.20 27.06 -70.54
C LYS A 29 -28.61 27.31 -69.15
N VAL A 30 -28.99 28.40 -68.51
CA VAL A 30 -28.55 28.72 -67.14
C VAL A 30 -29.06 27.67 -66.15
N ASN A 31 -30.31 27.22 -66.29
CA ASN A 31 -30.86 26.19 -65.41
C ASN A 31 -30.17 24.83 -65.55
N GLU A 32 -29.83 24.41 -66.77
CA GLU A 32 -29.13 23.13 -67.01
C GLU A 32 -27.70 23.14 -66.43
N PHE A 33 -26.97 24.24 -66.59
CA PHE A 33 -25.63 24.42 -66.01
C PHE A 33 -25.65 24.51 -64.47
N VAL A 34 -26.67 25.16 -63.91
CA VAL A 34 -26.88 25.22 -62.46
C VAL A 34 -27.23 23.83 -61.91
N GLN A 35 -28.01 23.03 -62.64
CA GLN A 35 -28.36 21.68 -62.21
C GLN A 35 -27.15 20.74 -62.23
N GLU A 36 -26.33 20.77 -63.28
CA GLU A 36 -25.06 20.03 -63.39
C GLU A 36 -24.06 20.43 -62.28
N SER A 37 -23.90 21.73 -62.02
CA SER A 37 -22.99 22.21 -60.98
C SER A 37 -23.44 21.85 -59.57
N ILE A 38 -24.75 21.83 -59.29
CA ILE A 38 -25.31 21.38 -58.01
C ILE A 38 -25.15 19.86 -57.83
N ILE A 39 -25.32 19.07 -58.89
CA ILE A 39 -25.11 17.60 -58.87
C ILE A 39 -23.62 17.28 -58.63
N MET A 40 -22.71 17.98 -59.32
CA MET A 40 -21.26 17.85 -59.14
C MET A 40 -20.81 18.32 -57.74
N ALA A 41 -21.40 19.38 -57.19
CA ALA A 41 -21.11 19.88 -55.85
C ALA A 41 -21.61 18.95 -54.74
N ARG A 42 -22.77 18.28 -54.92
CA ARG A 42 -23.26 17.24 -54.01
C ARG A 42 -22.37 15.99 -54.03
N ARG A 43 -21.85 15.59 -55.20
CA ARG A 43 -20.94 14.43 -55.31
C ARG A 43 -19.59 14.67 -54.62
N ARG A 44 -19.06 15.90 -54.64
CA ARG A 44 -17.78 16.21 -53.98
C ARG A 44 -17.85 16.28 -52.46
N ARG A 45 -19.02 16.59 -51.86
CA ARG A 45 -19.18 16.62 -50.39
C ARG A 45 -19.29 15.24 -49.73
N GLN A 46 -19.47 14.16 -50.50
CA GLN A 46 -19.47 12.80 -49.96
C GLN A 46 -18.11 12.08 -50.02
N LEU A 47 -17.04 12.79 -50.42
CA LEU A 47 -15.70 12.23 -50.61
C LEU A 47 -14.65 12.84 -49.66
N GLU A 48 -15.05 13.43 -48.53
CA GLU A 48 -14.13 13.54 -47.40
C GLU A 48 -14.11 12.17 -46.69
N PRO A 49 -12.95 11.50 -46.57
CA PRO A 49 -12.87 10.22 -45.90
C PRO A 49 -13.08 10.42 -44.40
N LYS A 50 -14.34 10.38 -43.96
CA LYS A 50 -14.78 10.39 -42.57
C LYS A 50 -14.39 9.08 -41.89
N GLY A 51 -13.11 8.93 -41.56
CA GLY A 51 -12.59 7.73 -40.90
C GLY A 51 -11.08 7.75 -40.68
N LYS A 52 -10.31 8.54 -41.45
CA LYS A 52 -8.85 8.49 -41.33
C LYS A 52 -8.32 9.01 -39.98
N ASP A 53 -8.91 10.06 -39.45
CA ASP A 53 -8.44 10.69 -38.20
C ASP A 53 -8.92 9.93 -36.95
N GLU A 54 -10.12 9.34 -37.02
CA GLU A 54 -10.66 8.46 -35.96
C GLU A 54 -9.88 7.16 -35.88
N ASP A 55 -9.58 6.54 -37.03
CA ASP A 55 -8.76 5.33 -37.11
C ASP A 55 -7.32 5.60 -36.64
N VAL A 56 -6.74 6.76 -36.98
CA VAL A 56 -5.40 7.15 -36.51
C VAL A 56 -5.37 7.33 -34.99
N ARG A 57 -6.39 7.96 -34.39
CA ARG A 57 -6.48 8.12 -32.93
C ARG A 57 -6.70 6.80 -32.21
N MET A 58 -7.59 5.95 -32.74
CA MET A 58 -7.86 4.63 -32.19
C MET A 58 -6.64 3.71 -32.29
N THR A 59 -5.95 3.72 -33.44
CA THR A 59 -4.72 2.95 -33.65
C THR A 59 -3.59 3.45 -32.78
N ALA A 60 -3.41 4.77 -32.66
CA ALA A 60 -2.42 5.35 -31.75
C ALA A 60 -2.71 4.98 -30.28
N GLY A 61 -3.98 4.99 -29.86
CA GLY A 61 -4.41 4.56 -28.54
C GLY A 61 -4.11 3.09 -28.26
N LEU A 62 -4.37 2.20 -29.22
CA LEU A 62 -4.06 0.76 -29.08
C LEU A 62 -2.55 0.49 -29.02
N ILE A 63 -1.75 1.19 -29.83
CA ILE A 63 -0.29 1.03 -29.81
C ILE A 63 0.28 1.54 -28.48
N THR A 64 -0.14 2.71 -28.02
CA THR A 64 0.32 3.27 -26.74
C THR A 64 -0.11 2.40 -25.56
N ALA A 65 -1.36 1.94 -25.53
CA ALA A 65 -1.81 0.99 -24.52
C ALA A 65 -1.01 -0.30 -24.55
N GLY A 66 -0.71 -0.84 -25.74
CA GLY A 66 0.13 -2.03 -25.90
C GLY A 66 1.54 -1.84 -25.36
N VAL A 67 2.20 -0.72 -25.71
CA VAL A 67 3.55 -0.40 -25.22
C VAL A 67 3.55 -0.20 -23.70
N VAL A 68 2.60 0.57 -23.16
CA VAL A 68 2.48 0.79 -21.71
C VAL A 68 2.21 -0.52 -20.97
N SER A 69 1.34 -1.38 -21.52
CA SER A 69 1.05 -2.70 -20.93
C SER A 69 2.29 -3.59 -20.91
N ILE A 70 3.06 -3.63 -22.00
CA ILE A 70 4.31 -4.39 -22.07
C ILE A 70 5.32 -3.86 -21.05
N VAL A 71 5.44 -2.54 -20.90
CA VAL A 71 6.36 -1.93 -19.93
C VAL A 71 5.95 -2.25 -18.49
N ILE A 72 4.66 -2.18 -18.16
CA ILE A 72 4.15 -2.52 -16.82
C ILE A 72 4.38 -4.00 -16.54
N VAL A 73 3.99 -4.89 -17.46
CA VAL A 73 4.17 -6.34 -17.29
C VAL A 73 5.65 -6.69 -17.21
N ALA A 74 6.50 -6.11 -18.06
CA ALA A 74 7.95 -6.31 -18.00
C ALA A 74 8.52 -5.82 -16.65
N SER A 75 8.07 -4.67 -16.13
CA SER A 75 8.52 -4.18 -14.82
C SER A 75 8.16 -5.13 -13.67
N MET A 76 7.02 -5.82 -13.73
CA MET A 76 6.61 -6.83 -12.74
C MET A 76 7.50 -8.08 -12.77
N PHE A 77 8.07 -8.43 -13.92
CA PHE A 77 9.00 -9.57 -14.05
C PHE A 77 10.47 -9.19 -13.85
N ILE A 78 10.82 -7.91 -13.97
CA ILE A 78 12.20 -7.41 -13.80
C ILE A 78 12.47 -7.04 -12.34
N ALA A 79 11.45 -6.57 -11.59
CA ALA A 79 11.61 -6.31 -10.17
C ALA A 79 11.92 -7.65 -9.47
N PRO A 80 13.08 -7.78 -8.80
CA PRO A 80 13.29 -8.92 -7.91
C PRO A 80 12.15 -8.92 -6.88
N PRO A 81 11.59 -10.09 -6.53
CA PRO A 81 10.68 -10.16 -5.39
C PRO A 81 11.38 -9.51 -4.20
N ALA A 82 10.67 -8.71 -3.42
CA ALA A 82 11.22 -8.18 -2.18
C ALA A 82 11.71 -9.38 -1.35
N ASN A 83 12.95 -9.32 -0.87
CA ASN A 83 13.45 -10.35 0.03
C ASN A 83 12.70 -10.17 1.34
N VAL A 84 11.80 -11.09 1.66
CA VAL A 84 11.00 -11.07 2.90
C VAL A 84 11.46 -12.22 3.75
N GLY A 85 11.85 -11.93 4.99
CA GLY A 85 12.36 -12.91 5.91
C GLY A 85 12.93 -12.25 7.16
N PRO A 86 13.18 -13.03 8.21
CA PRO A 86 13.78 -12.52 9.44
C PRO A 86 15.26 -12.14 9.27
N GLU A 87 15.88 -12.43 8.11
CA GLU A 87 17.28 -12.14 7.84
C GLU A 87 17.56 -10.65 7.66
N GLU A 88 18.68 -10.18 8.19
CA GLU A 88 19.20 -8.82 8.00
C GLU A 88 19.28 -8.43 6.52
N GLY A 89 18.83 -7.21 6.22
CA GLY A 89 18.70 -6.66 4.87
C GLY A 89 17.41 -7.08 4.14
N SER A 90 16.59 -7.94 4.73
CA SER A 90 15.27 -8.31 4.21
C SER A 90 14.16 -7.50 4.87
N LEU A 91 13.01 -7.39 4.21
CA LEU A 91 11.81 -6.90 4.86
C LEU A 91 11.29 -7.95 5.85
N ALA A 92 10.91 -7.50 7.03
CA ALA A 92 10.29 -8.34 8.04
C ALA A 92 9.01 -9.02 7.51
N PRO A 93 8.75 -10.30 7.85
CA PRO A 93 7.47 -10.93 7.56
C PRO A 93 6.33 -10.16 8.24
N ASP A 94 5.38 -9.67 7.43
CA ASP A 94 4.21 -8.93 7.92
C ASP A 94 3.21 -9.87 8.60
N PHE A 95 2.55 -9.40 9.66
CA PHE A 95 1.50 -10.16 10.34
C PHE A 95 0.25 -9.32 10.54
N VAL A 96 -0.88 -10.00 10.77
CA VAL A 96 -2.11 -9.41 11.29
C VAL A 96 -2.52 -10.20 12.51
N ALA A 97 -2.55 -9.56 13.66
CA ALA A 97 -2.82 -10.24 14.92
C ALA A 97 -3.49 -9.33 15.94
N SER A 98 -4.03 -9.95 16.99
CA SER A 98 -4.59 -9.24 18.13
C SER A 98 -3.44 -8.78 19.02
N ALA A 99 -3.41 -7.51 19.42
CA ALA A 99 -2.42 -6.97 20.33
C ALA A 99 -3.08 -6.25 21.52
N TYR A 100 -2.52 -6.42 22.70
CA TYR A 100 -2.96 -5.77 23.93
C TYR A 100 -2.12 -4.52 24.20
N ASN A 101 -2.78 -3.38 24.36
CA ASN A 101 -2.14 -2.08 24.57
C ASN A 101 -2.19 -1.58 26.02
N GLY A 102 -2.61 -2.42 26.97
CA GLY A 102 -2.80 -2.04 28.38
C GLY A 102 -4.21 -1.64 28.77
N GLY A 103 -5.16 -1.81 27.86
CA GLY A 103 -6.57 -1.66 28.18
C GLY A 103 -7.47 -2.53 27.34
N ASN A 104 -7.19 -2.67 26.04
CA ASN A 104 -7.99 -3.51 25.15
C ASN A 104 -7.10 -4.29 24.18
N TRP A 105 -7.67 -5.38 23.67
CA TRP A 105 -7.16 -6.09 22.51
C TRP A 105 -7.67 -5.44 21.24
N GLU A 106 -6.75 -5.15 20.31
CA GLU A 106 -7.07 -4.61 18.99
C GLU A 106 -6.31 -5.36 17.90
N GLU A 107 -6.90 -5.44 16.70
CA GLU A 107 -6.21 -6.02 15.55
C GLU A 107 -5.20 -5.00 15.02
N VAL A 108 -3.95 -5.45 14.86
CA VAL A 108 -2.84 -4.65 14.33
C VAL A 108 -2.21 -5.37 13.15
N ARG A 109 -1.63 -4.58 12.24
CA ARG A 109 -0.78 -5.07 11.17
C ARG A 109 0.61 -4.45 11.30
N LEU A 110 1.67 -5.26 11.33
CA LEU A 110 3.03 -4.78 11.55
C LEU A 110 3.41 -3.64 10.60
N SER A 111 3.20 -3.83 9.30
CA SER A 111 3.49 -2.82 8.26
C SER A 111 2.71 -1.51 8.36
N GLN A 112 1.67 -1.44 9.20
CA GLN A 112 0.92 -0.20 9.46
C GLN A 112 1.36 0.52 10.72
N LEU A 113 2.21 -0.09 11.54
CA LEU A 113 2.69 0.48 12.80
C LEU A 113 3.88 1.41 12.60
N TYR A 114 4.66 1.21 11.52
CA TYR A 114 5.89 1.96 11.27
C TYR A 114 5.63 3.47 11.20
N ASP A 115 6.39 4.23 12.01
CA ASP A 115 6.29 5.69 12.12
C ASP A 115 7.64 6.40 11.89
N GLY A 116 8.60 5.69 11.28
CA GLY A 116 9.96 6.16 11.02
C GLY A 116 10.96 5.89 12.13
N ARG A 117 10.51 5.47 13.33
CA ARG A 117 11.38 5.01 14.42
C ARG A 117 11.93 3.61 14.16
N LEU A 118 13.03 3.27 14.81
CA LEU A 118 13.46 1.88 14.89
C LEU A 118 12.38 1.04 15.57
N VAL A 119 12.21 -0.21 15.16
CA VAL A 119 11.25 -1.12 15.78
C VAL A 119 12.00 -2.27 16.43
N LEU A 120 11.93 -2.38 17.76
CA LEU A 120 12.41 -3.55 18.48
C LEU A 120 11.27 -4.56 18.61
N ILE A 121 11.43 -5.70 17.96
CA ILE A 121 10.55 -6.86 18.10
C ILE A 121 11.20 -7.88 19.01
N THR A 122 10.52 -8.21 20.11
CA THR A 122 10.94 -9.28 21.03
C THR A 122 9.90 -10.39 21.06
N PHE A 123 10.31 -11.59 20.66
CA PHE A 123 9.54 -12.80 20.86
C PHE A 123 9.82 -13.37 22.25
N LEU A 124 8.77 -13.61 23.03
CA LEU A 124 8.91 -14.21 24.36
C LEU A 124 7.73 -15.11 24.69
N ASP A 125 7.95 -15.96 25.67
CA ASP A 125 6.93 -16.78 26.30
C ASP A 125 6.88 -16.40 27.79
N THR A 126 5.68 -16.18 28.32
CA THR A 126 5.44 -15.75 29.72
C THR A 126 5.88 -16.80 30.75
N ASP A 127 5.95 -18.05 30.34
CA ASP A 127 6.42 -19.20 31.10
C ASP A 127 7.93 -19.48 30.97
N CYS A 128 8.63 -18.82 30.04
CA CYS A 128 10.06 -19.00 29.87
C CYS A 128 10.87 -18.25 30.96
N PRO A 129 11.72 -18.93 31.75
CA PRO A 129 12.55 -18.28 32.75
C PRO A 129 13.50 -17.21 32.21
N HIS A 130 14.04 -17.40 31.01
CA HIS A 130 14.92 -16.43 30.37
C HIS A 130 14.16 -15.19 29.90
N CYS A 131 12.88 -15.34 29.53
CA CYS A 131 12.02 -14.22 29.13
C CYS A 131 11.68 -13.29 30.30
N TRP A 132 11.74 -13.78 31.54
CA TRP A 132 11.60 -12.93 32.72
C TRP A 132 12.77 -11.96 32.87
N THR A 133 14.00 -12.46 32.66
CA THR A 133 15.21 -11.63 32.65
C THR A 133 15.19 -10.67 31.47
N GLU A 134 14.81 -11.13 30.28
CA GLU A 134 14.67 -10.27 29.11
C GLU A 134 13.68 -9.15 29.36
N ALA A 135 12.51 -9.46 29.91
CA ALA A 135 11.50 -8.46 30.10
C ALA A 135 11.88 -7.48 31.25
N GLU A 136 12.74 -7.84 32.20
CA GLU A 136 13.35 -6.85 33.11
C GLU A 136 14.26 -5.91 32.33
N TYR A 137 15.15 -6.47 31.51
CA TYR A 137 16.05 -5.71 30.66
C TYR A 137 15.33 -4.76 29.69
N LEU A 138 14.25 -5.22 29.04
CA LEU A 138 13.38 -4.39 28.19
C LEU A 138 12.84 -3.18 28.95
N SER A 139 12.42 -3.36 30.20
CA SER A 139 11.93 -2.24 31.01
C SER A 139 13.01 -1.21 31.32
N GLU A 140 14.26 -1.64 31.46
CA GLU A 140 15.40 -0.73 31.71
C GLU A 140 15.76 0.08 30.46
N ILE A 141 15.79 -0.55 29.27
CA ILE A 141 16.15 0.15 28.03
C ILE A 141 15.02 1.05 27.51
N PHE A 142 13.76 0.69 27.78
CA PHE A 142 12.59 1.46 27.35
C PHE A 142 12.61 2.89 27.90
N ASP A 143 12.99 3.05 29.18
CA ASP A 143 13.05 4.35 29.85
C ASP A 143 14.01 5.34 29.15
N GLY A 144 15.04 4.84 28.46
CA GLY A 144 16.04 5.65 27.76
C GLY A 144 15.84 5.79 26.26
N THR A 145 15.01 4.96 25.62
CA THR A 145 14.97 4.84 24.15
C THR A 145 13.56 4.92 23.54
N SER A 146 12.50 4.92 24.36
CA SER A 146 11.11 4.86 23.88
C SER A 146 10.65 6.02 23.00
N GLU A 147 11.33 7.18 23.02
CA GLU A 147 11.04 8.29 22.12
C GLU A 147 11.50 8.01 20.68
N GLU A 148 12.56 7.21 20.51
CA GLU A 148 13.23 6.95 19.24
C GLU A 148 13.02 5.51 18.74
N VAL A 149 12.53 4.63 19.62
CA VAL A 149 12.35 3.20 19.37
C VAL A 149 10.92 2.79 19.70
N MET A 150 10.27 2.13 18.76
CA MET A 150 9.00 1.44 18.95
C MET A 150 9.24 0.02 19.48
N PHE A 151 8.70 -0.28 20.65
CA PHE A 151 8.77 -1.61 21.23
C PHE A 151 7.53 -2.41 20.86
N ILE A 152 7.74 -3.64 20.38
CA ILE A 152 6.69 -4.62 20.13
C ILE A 152 7.13 -5.94 20.76
N THR A 153 6.32 -6.47 21.66
CA THR A 153 6.54 -7.83 22.18
C THR A 153 5.54 -8.77 21.53
N ILE A 154 6.00 -9.93 21.08
CA ILE A 154 5.16 -10.99 20.52
C ILE A 154 5.18 -12.15 21.51
N ALA A 155 4.05 -12.40 22.13
CA ALA A 155 3.87 -13.48 23.09
C ALA A 155 3.55 -14.78 22.35
N VAL A 156 4.47 -15.73 22.43
CA VAL A 156 4.36 -17.05 21.81
C VAL A 156 4.10 -18.11 22.87
N GLU A 157 3.56 -19.24 22.43
CA GLU A 157 3.44 -20.47 23.23
C GLU A 157 4.58 -21.43 22.88
N LEU A 158 5.54 -21.64 23.79
CA LEU A 158 6.42 -22.79 23.73
C LEU A 158 5.67 -24.01 24.25
N GLN A 159 5.94 -25.18 23.65
CA GLN A 159 5.35 -26.45 24.10
C GLN A 159 5.97 -26.94 25.43
N ILE A 160 5.79 -26.18 26.51
CA ILE A 160 6.26 -26.49 27.85
C ILE A 160 5.22 -27.41 28.52
N SER A 161 5.64 -28.60 28.92
CA SER A 161 4.73 -29.60 29.49
C SER A 161 4.04 -29.10 30.75
N GLY A 162 2.70 -29.08 30.74
CA GLY A 162 1.88 -28.77 31.91
C GLY A 162 1.39 -27.33 31.98
N HIS A 163 1.58 -26.56 30.90
CA HIS A 163 1.24 -25.15 30.80
C HIS A 163 0.49 -24.90 29.48
N GLU A 164 -0.41 -23.93 29.50
CA GLU A 164 -1.13 -23.40 28.35
C GLU A 164 -1.33 -21.92 28.60
N SER A 165 -0.59 -21.07 27.88
CA SER A 165 -0.69 -19.64 28.10
C SER A 165 -2.01 -19.11 27.58
N THR A 166 -2.46 -18.01 28.16
CA THR A 166 -3.73 -17.36 27.81
C THR A 166 -3.53 -15.86 27.58
N ARG A 167 -4.52 -15.21 26.99
CA ARG A 167 -4.49 -13.75 26.82
C ARG A 167 -4.47 -13.04 28.17
N GLU A 168 -5.20 -13.56 29.15
CA GLU A 168 -5.22 -13.04 30.50
C GLU A 168 -3.83 -13.13 31.16
N GLU A 169 -3.08 -14.20 30.88
CA GLU A 169 -1.69 -14.31 31.31
C GLU A 169 -0.78 -13.28 30.63
N ILE A 170 -0.93 -13.07 29.32
CA ILE A 170 -0.19 -12.06 28.56
C ILE A 170 -0.44 -10.66 29.14
N GLU A 171 -1.70 -10.32 29.38
CA GLU A 171 -2.09 -9.06 30.05
C GLU A 171 -1.40 -8.93 31.39
N ALA A 172 -1.45 -9.98 32.21
CA ALA A 172 -0.89 -9.96 33.56
C ALA A 172 0.64 -9.89 33.59
N PHE A 173 1.33 -10.54 32.64
CA PHE A 173 2.77 -10.46 32.49
C PHE A 173 3.23 -9.06 32.08
N ARG A 174 2.52 -8.44 31.14
CA ARG A 174 2.77 -7.06 30.67
C ARG A 174 2.51 -6.04 31.79
N ASP A 175 1.33 -6.11 32.39
CA ASP A 175 0.82 -5.09 33.33
C ASP A 175 1.31 -5.33 34.76
N LYS A 176 1.97 -6.47 35.00
CA LYS A 176 2.35 -6.96 36.32
C LYS A 176 1.16 -7.06 37.28
N THR A 177 0.05 -7.62 36.79
CA THR A 177 -1.14 -7.87 37.60
C THR A 177 -1.18 -9.30 38.11
N GLN A 178 -2.08 -9.55 39.06
CA GLN A 178 -2.24 -10.86 39.68
C GLN A 178 -2.78 -11.87 38.66
N PHE A 179 -1.99 -12.91 38.39
CA PHE A 179 -2.38 -14.08 37.59
C PHE A 179 -1.48 -15.25 38.01
N GLY A 180 -2.05 -16.40 38.34
CA GLY A 180 -1.36 -17.51 38.99
C GLY A 180 -1.36 -17.44 40.52
N ASP A 181 -1.12 -18.58 41.16
CA ASP A 181 -1.28 -18.77 42.61
C ASP A 181 0.02 -19.15 43.34
N ASN A 182 1.16 -19.09 42.64
CA ASN A 182 2.48 -19.54 43.11
C ASN A 182 2.55 -21.03 43.46
N GLN A 183 1.63 -21.85 42.95
CA GLN A 183 1.71 -23.30 43.00
C GLN A 183 2.30 -23.81 41.69
N ASN A 184 3.00 -24.94 41.72
CA ASN A 184 3.53 -25.59 40.51
C ASN A 184 2.43 -26.46 39.89
N ASN A 185 1.34 -25.84 39.45
CA ASN A 185 0.12 -26.50 39.00
C ASN A 185 -0.28 -26.16 37.55
N GLY A 186 0.48 -25.30 36.86
CA GLY A 186 0.12 -24.85 35.53
C GLY A 186 -0.49 -23.46 35.48
N ASP A 187 -0.89 -22.90 36.63
CA ASP A 187 -1.59 -21.62 36.73
C ASP A 187 -0.62 -20.48 37.06
N GLY A 188 -0.39 -19.60 36.10
CA GLY A 188 0.52 -18.46 36.24
C GLY A 188 1.63 -18.48 35.21
N CYS A 189 2.61 -17.61 35.44
CA CYS A 189 3.80 -17.46 34.63
C CYS A 189 4.98 -18.30 35.18
N TYR A 190 6.14 -18.24 34.52
CA TYR A 190 7.37 -18.93 34.91
C TYR A 190 7.23 -20.45 34.99
N SER A 191 6.71 -21.06 33.92
CA SER A 191 6.30 -22.45 33.88
C SER A 191 5.24 -22.70 34.95
N GLY A 192 4.21 -21.85 34.99
CA GLY A 192 3.06 -21.92 35.91
C GLY A 192 3.44 -22.20 37.35
N ARG A 193 4.49 -21.52 37.84
CA ARG A 193 5.01 -21.62 39.22
C ARG A 193 4.94 -20.32 39.96
N LYS A 194 4.77 -19.21 39.24
CA LYS A 194 4.84 -17.88 39.80
C LYS A 194 3.67 -17.04 39.34
N ASN A 195 3.24 -16.17 40.24
CA ASN A 195 2.32 -15.13 39.90
C ASN A 195 3.00 -14.13 38.96
N CYS A 196 2.33 -13.77 37.87
CA CYS A 196 2.90 -12.86 36.85
C CYS A 196 3.26 -11.48 37.41
N ALA A 197 2.60 -11.02 38.49
CA ALA A 197 2.95 -9.77 39.17
C ALA A 197 4.35 -9.77 39.80
N GLU A 198 4.92 -10.96 40.06
CA GLU A 198 6.25 -11.14 40.67
C GLU A 198 7.40 -11.06 39.66
N ARG A 199 7.07 -10.94 38.36
CA ARG A 199 8.04 -10.69 37.30
C ARG A 199 8.95 -9.48 37.67
N PRO A 200 10.27 -9.56 37.45
CA PRO A 200 11.17 -8.42 37.68
C PRO A 200 10.94 -7.28 36.66
N GLY A 201 11.55 -6.12 36.87
CA GLY A 201 11.35 -4.94 36.01
C GLY A 201 10.03 -4.19 36.22
N ALA A 202 9.82 -3.13 35.44
CA ALA A 202 8.58 -2.33 35.47
C ALA A 202 7.45 -2.95 34.63
N PRO A 203 6.17 -2.59 34.88
CA PRO A 203 5.10 -2.86 33.93
C PRO A 203 5.42 -2.25 32.56
N HIS A 204 5.10 -2.97 31.50
CA HIS A 204 5.39 -2.54 30.14
C HIS A 204 4.27 -1.67 29.58
N SER A 205 4.65 -0.57 28.94
CA SER A 205 3.71 0.42 28.38
C SER A 205 3.54 0.30 26.86
N TRP A 206 4.24 -0.62 26.21
CA TRP A 206 4.11 -0.93 24.79
C TRP A 206 3.20 -2.13 24.54
N MET A 207 2.93 -2.46 23.28
CA MET A 207 1.96 -3.51 22.92
C MET A 207 2.54 -4.93 23.02
N TYR A 208 1.68 -5.87 23.41
CA TYR A 208 1.94 -7.31 23.38
C TYR A 208 1.04 -7.95 22.32
N VAL A 209 1.62 -8.51 21.27
CA VAL A 209 0.93 -9.24 20.21
C VAL A 209 0.70 -10.68 20.64
N ASP A 210 -0.51 -11.19 20.46
CA ASP A 210 -0.86 -12.59 20.68
C ASP A 210 -0.41 -13.43 19.49
N ASP A 211 0.55 -14.33 19.74
CA ASP A 211 0.91 -15.44 18.87
C ASP A 211 0.93 -16.77 19.62
N LEU A 212 -0.06 -16.99 20.49
CA LEU A 212 -0.24 -18.29 21.16
C LEU A 212 -0.46 -19.44 20.16
N SER A 213 -0.88 -19.12 18.94
CA SER A 213 -1.00 -20.08 17.83
C SER A 213 0.34 -20.46 17.17
N SER A 214 1.43 -19.76 17.52
CA SER A 214 2.77 -19.87 16.92
C SER A 214 2.81 -19.62 15.39
N SER A 215 1.83 -18.88 14.87
CA SER A 215 1.73 -18.57 13.44
C SER A 215 2.80 -17.58 13.00
N ILE A 216 3.00 -16.51 13.76
CA ILE A 216 4.01 -15.49 13.50
C ILE A 216 5.40 -16.08 13.75
N ALA A 217 5.58 -16.78 14.88
CA ALA A 217 6.82 -17.47 15.21
C ALA A 217 7.25 -18.48 14.13
N GLY A 218 6.29 -19.16 13.51
CA GLY A 218 6.53 -20.08 12.40
C GLY A 218 7.02 -19.36 11.14
N GLU A 219 6.41 -18.24 10.77
CA GLU A 219 6.83 -17.43 9.61
C GLU A 219 8.18 -16.74 9.83
N TRP A 220 8.49 -16.38 11.08
CA TRP A 220 9.76 -15.79 11.49
C TRP A 220 10.86 -16.82 11.81
N GLU A 221 10.58 -18.11 11.62
CA GLU A 221 11.51 -19.23 11.84
C GLU A 221 12.22 -19.17 13.21
N LEU A 222 11.44 -18.88 14.26
CA LEU A 222 11.94 -18.57 15.59
C LEU A 222 12.86 -19.69 16.17
N PRO A 223 14.13 -19.40 16.51
CA PRO A 223 15.04 -20.41 17.06
C PRO A 223 14.77 -20.73 18.54
N GLY A 224 14.07 -19.84 19.25
CA GLY A 224 13.73 -19.97 20.66
C GLY A 224 13.29 -18.64 21.27
N THR A 225 13.08 -18.61 22.59
CA THR A 225 12.74 -17.39 23.33
C THR A 225 13.66 -17.19 24.55
N PRO A 226 14.01 -15.95 24.92
CA PRO A 226 13.70 -14.72 24.20
C PRO A 226 14.48 -14.62 22.87
N PHE A 227 13.91 -13.92 21.90
CA PHE A 227 14.57 -13.64 20.63
C PHE A 227 14.23 -12.23 20.15
N ASN A 228 15.25 -11.49 19.76
CA ASN A 228 15.14 -10.08 19.42
C ASN A 228 15.53 -9.81 17.97
N VAL A 229 14.80 -8.90 17.34
CA VAL A 229 15.07 -8.37 16.01
C VAL A 229 14.84 -6.86 16.04
N ILE A 230 15.72 -6.08 15.40
CA ILE A 230 15.55 -4.64 15.23
C ILE A 230 15.26 -4.37 13.75
N LEU A 231 14.21 -3.61 13.51
CA LEU A 231 13.84 -3.12 12.19
C LEU A 231 14.14 -1.62 12.07
N ASP A 232 14.41 -1.17 10.85
CA ASP A 232 14.36 0.26 10.53
C ASP A 232 12.90 0.77 10.48
N GLY A 233 12.75 2.09 10.29
CA GLY A 233 11.45 2.75 10.21
C GLY A 233 10.58 2.39 9.00
N GLU A 234 11.06 1.53 8.09
CA GLU A 234 10.33 1.02 6.93
C GLU A 234 10.07 -0.50 7.03
N GLY A 235 10.56 -1.15 8.09
CA GLY A 235 10.38 -2.58 8.33
C GLY A 235 11.47 -3.48 7.75
N THR A 236 12.63 -2.95 7.36
CA THR A 236 13.80 -3.75 7.00
C THR A 236 14.48 -4.25 8.27
N VAL A 237 14.83 -5.53 8.32
CA VAL A 237 15.64 -6.08 9.41
C VAL A 237 17.05 -5.49 9.35
N VAL A 238 17.44 -4.73 10.38
CA VAL A 238 18.78 -4.13 10.50
C VAL A 238 19.66 -4.84 11.53
N TRP A 239 19.06 -5.67 12.39
CA TRP A 239 19.77 -6.52 13.32
C TRP A 239 18.91 -7.73 13.72
N ASN A 240 19.49 -8.93 13.72
CA ASN A 240 18.85 -10.17 14.12
C ASN A 240 19.76 -10.96 15.08
N GLN A 241 19.29 -11.23 16.30
CA GLN A 241 20.05 -11.91 17.35
C GLN A 241 20.68 -13.26 16.94
N ALA A 242 20.10 -13.98 15.97
CA ALA A 242 20.62 -15.26 15.50
C ALA A 242 21.78 -15.13 14.50
N GLN A 243 22.02 -13.94 13.93
CA GLN A 243 23.02 -13.69 12.89
C GLN A 243 24.28 -13.03 13.46
N THR A 244 24.80 -13.60 14.56
CA THR A 244 25.95 -13.06 15.31
C THR A 244 27.21 -12.82 14.47
N GLU A 245 27.36 -13.50 13.34
CA GLU A 245 28.45 -13.31 12.39
C GLU A 245 28.43 -11.95 11.68
N ASN A 246 27.28 -11.27 11.66
CA ASN A 246 27.11 -9.94 11.08
C ASN A 246 27.45 -8.81 12.09
N HIS A 247 27.65 -9.15 13.37
CA HIS A 247 27.73 -8.17 14.45
C HIS A 247 29.17 -8.00 14.98
N PRO A 248 29.47 -6.87 15.64
CA PRO A 248 30.64 -6.76 16.49
C PRO A 248 30.70 -7.91 17.52
N PRO A 249 31.92 -8.42 17.84
CA PRO A 249 32.04 -9.55 18.77
C PRO A 249 31.46 -9.26 20.15
N GLY A 250 30.44 -10.04 20.53
CA GLY A 250 29.79 -9.93 21.83
C GLY A 250 28.71 -8.86 21.94
N GLU A 251 28.34 -8.21 20.83
CA GLU A 251 27.23 -7.26 20.78
C GLU A 251 25.93 -7.94 21.22
N ASP A 252 25.25 -7.32 22.19
CA ASP A 252 23.89 -7.67 22.58
C ASP A 252 22.85 -6.72 21.96
N MET A 253 21.57 -6.99 22.22
CA MET A 253 20.46 -6.21 21.65
C MET A 253 20.52 -4.73 22.04
N GLY A 254 20.87 -4.39 23.29
CA GLY A 254 20.93 -2.99 23.71
C GLY A 254 22.14 -2.27 23.15
N GLU A 255 23.29 -2.93 23.07
CA GLU A 255 24.47 -2.39 22.38
C GLU A 255 24.18 -2.12 20.90
N ALA A 256 23.52 -3.07 20.21
CA ALA A 256 23.08 -2.91 18.83
C ALA A 256 22.11 -1.73 18.67
N LEU A 257 21.12 -1.62 19.55
CA LEU A 257 20.13 -0.54 19.53
C LEU A 257 20.80 0.83 19.68
N LEU A 258 21.71 0.98 20.64
CA LEU A 258 22.44 2.22 20.87
C LEU A 258 23.34 2.60 19.70
N ARG A 259 23.97 1.61 19.04
CA ARG A 259 24.78 1.84 17.85
C ARG A 259 23.91 2.32 16.68
N LEU A 260 22.78 1.65 16.42
CA LEU A 260 21.87 2.00 15.33
C LEU A 260 21.25 3.39 15.52
N LEU A 261 20.91 3.78 16.75
CA LEU A 261 20.44 5.13 17.05
C LEU A 261 21.50 6.20 16.71
N GLN A 262 22.78 5.93 16.96
CA GLN A 262 23.87 6.86 16.63
C GLN A 262 24.17 6.98 15.13
N GLU A 263 23.80 5.97 14.33
CA GLU A 263 24.00 5.96 12.87
C GLU A 263 22.88 6.74 12.13
N GLY A 264 21.75 6.98 12.78
CA GLY A 264 20.60 7.70 12.23
C GLY A 264 20.64 9.23 12.36
N ASP A 265 21.57 9.78 13.15
CA ASP A 265 21.84 11.22 13.34
C ASP A 265 22.79 11.83 12.28
#